data_AF-A0A397JCC5-F1
#
_entry.id   AF-A0A397JCC5-F1
#
_cell.length_a   1.000
_cell.length_b   1.000
_cell.length_c   1.000
_cell.angle_alpha   90.00
_cell.angle_beta   90.00
_cell.angle_gamma   90.00
#
_symmetry.space_group_name_H-M   'P 1'
#
loop_
_entity.id
_entity.type
_entity.pdbx_description
1 polymer ?
#
loop_
_entity_poly.entity_id
_entity_poly.type
_entity_poly.pdbx_seq_one_letter_code
_entity_poly.pdbx_strand_id
1 'polypeptide(L)'
;MINSILDIKPRRITLDRVIDRSKQEIKIITDPSKVKSLVRDHLFQWTKKETAEKRSINEQWAKQYEPREDINNTTYSDLIKPIDSEEIIASPAVRVEGSIDMKAGSIIAPLAN
;
A
#
# COMPACT_ATOMS: atom_id res chain seq x y z
N MET A 1 10.75 -1.82 -19.85
CA MET A 1 11.03 -0.37 -19.97
C MET A 1 11.43 0.31 -18.66
N ILE A 2 11.15 -0.26 -17.47
CA ILE A 2 11.52 0.37 -16.17
C ILE A 2 13.04 0.50 -15.93
N ASN A 3 13.85 -0.45 -16.42
CA ASN A 3 15.30 -0.49 -16.16
C ASN A 3 16.08 0.64 -16.88
N SER A 4 15.53 1.21 -17.96
CA SER A 4 16.19 2.28 -18.73
C SER A 4 16.04 3.65 -18.10
N ILE A 5 15.00 3.86 -17.28
CA ILE A 5 14.71 5.17 -16.65
C ILE A 5 15.61 5.38 -15.42
N LEU A 6 15.99 4.31 -14.75
CA LEU A 6 16.73 4.38 -13.49
C LEU A 6 18.25 4.23 -13.65
N ASP A 7 18.75 3.86 -14.84
CA ASP A 7 20.17 3.60 -15.12
C ASP A 7 20.86 2.67 -14.06
N ILE A 8 20.06 1.85 -13.38
CA ILE A 8 20.52 0.92 -12.35
C ILE A 8 21.05 -0.31 -13.05
N LYS A 9 22.37 -0.43 -13.12
CA LYS A 9 23.02 -1.69 -13.51
C LYS A 9 22.69 -2.76 -12.46
N PRO A 10 22.11 -3.92 -12.84
CA PRO A 10 21.85 -4.99 -11.88
C PRO A 10 23.17 -5.48 -11.30
N ARG A 11 23.42 -5.18 -10.02
CA ARG A 11 24.57 -5.70 -9.29
C ARG A 11 24.19 -7.04 -8.69
N ARG A 12 24.92 -8.09 -9.06
CA ARG A 12 24.78 -9.40 -8.43
C ARG A 12 25.52 -9.38 -7.09
N ILE A 13 24.77 -9.54 -6.01
CA ILE A 13 25.33 -9.73 -4.66
C ILE A 13 25.58 -11.23 -4.47
N THR A 14 26.83 -11.61 -4.19
CA THR A 14 27.20 -12.97 -3.79
C THR A 14 27.51 -12.99 -2.30
N LEU A 15 26.91 -13.95 -1.58
CA LEU A 15 27.14 -14.14 -0.16
C LEU A 15 28.01 -15.38 0.03
N ASP A 16 29.25 -15.17 0.46
CA ASP A 16 30.25 -16.24 0.56
C ASP A 16 30.52 -16.67 2.00
N ARG A 17 30.17 -15.82 2.98
CA ARG A 17 30.46 -16.05 4.40
C ARG A 17 29.33 -15.56 5.29
N VAL A 18 29.03 -16.34 6.32
CA VAL A 18 28.10 -15.96 7.40
C VAL A 18 28.85 -16.05 8.72
N ILE A 19 28.72 -15.02 9.55
CA ILE A 19 29.28 -14.98 10.90
C ILE A 19 28.13 -15.28 11.87
N ASP A 20 28.23 -16.40 12.57
CA ASP A 20 27.31 -16.76 13.64
C ASP A 20 27.89 -16.29 14.98
N ARG A 21 27.14 -15.40 15.65
CA ARG A 21 27.48 -14.81 16.96
C ARG A 21 26.55 -15.31 18.08
N SER A 22 25.76 -16.37 17.84
CA SER A 22 24.77 -16.86 18.80
C SER A 22 25.37 -17.44 20.09
N LYS A 23 26.67 -17.77 20.09
CA LYS A 23 27.41 -18.31 21.24
C LYS A 23 28.58 -17.40 21.61
N GLN A 24 29.19 -17.66 22.77
CA GLN A 24 30.42 -16.98 23.22
C GLN A 24 31.60 -17.16 22.23
N GLU A 25 31.53 -18.14 21.33
CA GLU A 25 32.50 -18.34 20.25
C GLU A 25 31.97 -17.81 18.91
N ILE A 26 32.82 -17.08 18.20
CA ILE A 26 32.54 -16.58 16.85
C ILE A 26 32.78 -17.72 15.86
N LYS A 27 31.72 -18.16 15.17
CA LYS A 27 31.82 -19.19 14.14
C LYS A 27 31.66 -18.58 12.75
N ILE A 28 32.61 -18.88 11.86
CA ILE A 28 32.56 -18.45 10.46
C ILE A 28 32.15 -19.64 9.59
N ILE A 29 31.08 -19.47 8.82
CA ILE A 29 30.55 -20.50 7.92
C ILE A 29 30.87 -20.07 6.49
N THR A 30 31.64 -20.89 5.78
CA THR A 30 32.12 -20.66 4.41
C THR A 30 31.55 -21.65 3.38
N ASP A 31 30.87 -22.71 3.85
CA ASP A 31 30.24 -23.70 2.98
C ASP A 31 29.05 -23.07 2.23
N PRO A 32 29.09 -22.99 0.89
CA PRO A 32 28.07 -22.30 0.10
C PRO A 32 26.65 -22.82 0.33
N SER A 33 26.50 -24.13 0.59
CA SER A 33 25.19 -24.75 0.84
C SER A 33 24.61 -24.33 2.19
N LYS A 34 25.48 -24.22 3.20
CA LYS A 34 25.11 -23.75 4.56
C LYS A 34 24.86 -22.25 4.58
N VAL A 35 25.64 -21.46 3.84
CA VAL A 35 25.43 -20.01 3.72
C VAL A 35 24.05 -19.73 3.11
N LYS A 36 23.69 -20.40 2.00
CA LYS A 36 22.39 -20.20 1.35
C LYS A 36 21.20 -20.58 2.25
N SER A 37 21.29 -21.70 2.97
CA SER A 37 20.22 -22.14 3.87
C SER A 37 20.05 -21.17 5.03
N LEU A 38 21.13 -20.80 5.72
CA LEU A 38 21.07 -19.84 6.84
C LEU A 38 20.54 -18.47 6.43
N VAL A 39 20.97 -17.95 5.29
CA VAL A 39 20.48 -16.66 4.78
C VAL A 39 18.99 -16.75 4.45
N ARG A 40 18.56 -17.83 3.78
CA ARG A 40 17.14 -18.05 3.48
C ARG A 40 16.31 -18.09 4.76
N ASP A 41 16.75 -18.87 5.74
CA ASP A 41 16.00 -19.06 6.98
C ASP A 41 15.93 -17.76 7.78
N HIS A 42 17.04 -17.02 7.86
CA HIS A 42 17.08 -15.71 8.50
C HIS A 42 16.13 -14.70 7.84
N LEU A 43 16.19 -14.57 6.51
CA LEU A 43 15.29 -13.66 5.78
C LEU A 43 13.83 -14.08 5.92
N PHE A 44 13.54 -15.38 5.82
CA PHE A 44 12.20 -15.90 5.99
C PHE A 44 11.65 -15.61 7.38
N GLN A 45 12.45 -15.85 8.43
CA GLN A 45 12.08 -15.54 9.81
C GLN A 45 11.89 -14.03 10.04
N TRP A 46 12.74 -13.19 9.46
CA TRP A 46 12.61 -11.73 9.56
C TRP A 46 11.32 -11.22 8.91
N THR A 47 10.93 -11.79 7.78
CA THR A 47 9.67 -11.44 7.09
C THR A 47 8.45 -12.18 7.63
N LYS A 48 8.65 -13.14 8.53
CA LYS A 48 7.54 -13.87 9.13
C LYS A 48 6.72 -12.87 9.92
N LYS A 49 5.42 -12.80 9.63
CA LYS A 49 4.47 -11.97 10.38
C LYS A 49 4.66 -12.29 11.87
N GLU A 50 5.22 -11.33 12.62
CA GLU A 50 5.30 -11.45 14.06
C GLU A 50 3.86 -11.71 14.54
N THR A 51 3.68 -12.74 15.36
CA THR A 51 2.51 -12.78 16.22
C THR A 51 2.65 -11.52 17.06
N ALA A 52 1.86 -10.50 16.74
CA ALA A 52 1.91 -9.23 17.45
C ALA A 52 1.54 -9.57 18.89
N GLU A 53 2.55 -9.83 19.72
CA GLU A 53 2.38 -9.71 21.15
C GLU A 53 1.77 -8.34 21.38
N LYS A 54 0.73 -8.29 22.19
CA LYS A 54 -0.01 -7.07 22.46
C LYS A 54 0.96 -6.13 23.19
N ARG A 55 1.78 -5.40 22.42
CA ARG A 55 2.79 -4.48 22.94
C ARG A 55 2.00 -3.46 23.75
N SER A 56 2.17 -3.49 25.06
CA SER A 56 1.54 -2.50 25.92
C SER A 56 2.13 -1.15 25.56
N ILE A 57 1.29 -0.28 25.02
CA ILE A 57 1.64 1.13 24.82
C ILE A 57 1.93 1.71 26.20
N ASN A 58 3.02 2.48 26.34
CA ASN A 58 3.32 3.12 27.62
C ASN A 58 2.19 4.11 28.00
N GLU A 59 2.08 4.46 29.27
CA GLU A 59 0.98 5.32 29.75
C GLU A 59 0.96 6.69 29.06
N GLN A 60 2.13 7.24 28.73
CA GLN A 60 2.26 8.52 28.03
C GLN A 60 1.57 8.49 26.66
N TRP A 61 1.86 7.47 25.85
CA TRP A 61 1.26 7.33 24.52
C TRP A 61 -0.19 6.89 24.61
N ALA A 62 -0.54 6.02 25.58
CA ALA A 62 -1.93 5.64 25.79
C ALA A 62 -2.82 6.88 26.00
N LYS A 63 -2.39 7.79 26.90
CA LYS A 63 -3.09 9.06 27.16
C LYS A 63 -3.10 10.01 25.95
N GLN A 64 -2.00 10.08 25.19
CA GLN A 64 -1.92 10.97 24.02
C GLN A 64 -2.87 10.54 22.89
N TYR A 65 -3.11 9.23 22.76
CA TYR A 65 -3.98 8.66 21.73
C TYR A 65 -5.41 8.37 22.23
N GLU A 66 -5.75 8.77 23.46
CA GLU A 66 -7.13 8.70 23.92
C GLU A 66 -8.05 9.56 23.03
N PRO A 67 -9.25 9.07 22.71
CA PRO A 67 -10.25 9.86 22.00
C PRO A 67 -10.48 11.20 22.67
N ARG A 68 -10.52 12.25 21.85
CA ARG A 68 -10.76 13.61 22.28
C ARG A 68 -12.26 13.89 22.30
N GLU A 69 -12.81 14.07 23.49
CA GLU A 69 -14.23 14.36 23.72
C GLU A 69 -14.64 15.80 23.29
N ASP A 70 -13.66 16.67 23.06
CA ASP A 70 -13.86 18.07 22.65
C ASP A 70 -14.10 18.23 21.14
N ILE A 71 -13.92 17.16 20.36
CA ILE A 71 -14.15 17.17 18.91
C ILE A 71 -15.60 16.79 18.63
N ASN A 72 -16.34 17.70 17.98
CA ASN A 72 -17.70 17.41 17.55
C ASN A 72 -17.72 16.31 16.49
N ASN A 73 -18.52 15.26 16.72
CA ASN A 73 -18.64 14.13 15.81
C ASN A 73 -19.20 14.51 14.41
N THR A 74 -19.79 15.70 14.26
CA THR A 74 -20.26 16.22 12.98
C THR A 74 -19.20 17.01 12.20
N THR A 75 -18.01 17.28 12.77
CA THR A 75 -16.99 18.13 12.12
C THR A 75 -16.53 17.59 10.76
N TYR A 76 -16.53 16.27 10.58
CA TYR A 76 -16.08 15.62 9.34
C TYR A 76 -17.23 15.03 8.51
N SER A 77 -18.49 15.27 8.89
CA SER A 77 -19.63 14.65 8.21
C SER A 77 -19.68 15.01 6.73
N ASP A 78 -19.27 16.22 6.36
CA ASP A 78 -19.29 16.69 4.98
C ASP A 78 -18.22 16.02 4.11
N LEU A 79 -17.08 15.61 4.69
CA LEU A 79 -15.98 14.97 3.96
C LEU A 79 -16.20 13.47 3.74
N ILE A 80 -17.05 12.85 4.57
CA ILE A 80 -17.36 11.41 4.51
C ILE A 80 -18.62 11.17 3.66
N LYS A 81 -19.27 12.23 3.16
CA LYS A 81 -20.40 12.09 2.24
C LYS A 81 -19.96 11.33 0.99
N PRO A 82 -20.78 10.39 0.49
CA PRO A 82 -20.53 9.78 -0.80
C PRO A 82 -20.52 10.86 -1.87
N ILE A 83 -19.59 10.73 -2.83
CA ILE A 83 -19.46 11.68 -3.94
C ILE A 83 -20.75 11.76 -4.74
N ASP A 84 -21.19 12.98 -5.07
CA ASP A 84 -22.38 13.18 -5.91
C ASP A 84 -22.03 13.15 -7.40
N SER A 85 -23.01 12.75 -8.21
CA SER A 85 -22.96 12.78 -9.66
C SER A 85 -22.62 14.18 -10.22
N GLU A 86 -23.08 15.24 -9.57
CA GLU A 86 -22.76 16.63 -9.94
C GLU A 86 -21.29 16.98 -9.70
N GLU A 87 -20.68 16.49 -8.61
CA GLU A 87 -19.25 16.68 -8.31
C GLU A 87 -18.36 15.93 -9.32
N ILE A 88 -18.82 14.77 -9.80
CA ILE A 88 -18.15 13.99 -10.84
C ILE A 88 -18.15 14.75 -12.17
N ILE A 89 -19.27 15.35 -12.56
CA ILE A 89 -19.41 16.10 -13.82
C ILE A 89 -18.63 17.43 -13.77
N ALA A 90 -18.57 18.07 -12.60
CA ALA A 90 -17.79 19.29 -12.41
C ALA A 90 -16.27 19.05 -12.36
N SER A 91 -15.83 17.80 -12.17
CA SER A 91 -14.41 17.44 -12.18
C SER A 91 -13.82 17.59 -13.58
N PRO A 92 -12.70 18.31 -13.75
CA PRO A 92 -12.08 18.54 -15.07
C PRO A 92 -11.57 17.27 -15.75
N ALA A 93 -11.54 16.12 -15.04
CA ALA A 93 -11.22 14.82 -15.61
C ALA A 93 -12.39 14.18 -16.38
N VAL A 94 -13.63 14.59 -16.12
CA VAL A 94 -14.84 14.13 -16.83
C VAL A 94 -15.24 15.19 -17.85
N ARG A 95 -14.31 15.58 -18.73
CA ARG A 95 -14.68 16.26 -19.96
C ARG A 95 -15.32 15.21 -20.87
N VAL A 96 -16.65 15.10 -20.83
CA VAL A 96 -17.41 14.24 -21.73
C VAL A 96 -17.26 14.78 -23.15
N GLU A 97 -16.31 14.23 -23.89
CA GLU A 97 -16.32 14.28 -25.36
C GLU A 97 -17.52 13.44 -25.81
N GLY A 98 -18.69 14.07 -25.97
CA GLY A 98 -19.85 13.49 -26.65
C GLY A 98 -21.13 13.46 -25.82
N SER A 99 -22.11 14.27 -26.24
CA SER A 99 -23.51 14.18 -25.78
C SER A 99 -24.03 12.75 -25.82
N ILE A 100 -24.56 12.28 -24.70
CA ILE A 100 -25.50 11.16 -24.68
C ILE A 100 -26.78 11.69 -24.04
N ASP A 101 -27.69 12.17 -24.89
CA ASP A 101 -29.07 12.47 -24.50
C ASP A 101 -29.81 11.16 -24.22
N MET A 102 -29.87 10.75 -22.95
CA MET A 102 -30.87 9.78 -22.49
C MET A 102 -32.16 10.53 -22.19
N LYS A 103 -32.91 10.93 -23.23
CA LYS A 103 -34.35 11.18 -23.09
C LYS A 103 -35.13 10.22 -23.96
N ALA A 104 -35.86 9.37 -23.24
CA ALA A 104 -37.14 8.75 -23.59
C ALA A 104 -37.29 8.23 -25.03
N GLY A 105 -37.37 6.90 -25.13
CA GLY A 105 -37.80 6.24 -26.35
C GLY A 105 -39.12 6.83 -26.88
N SER A 106 -39.04 7.41 -28.06
CA SER A 106 -40.14 7.51 -29.01
C SER A 106 -39.55 7.83 -30.38
N ILE A 107 -39.52 6.83 -31.26
CA ILE A 107 -39.20 7.02 -32.68
C ILE A 107 -40.51 7.42 -33.35
N ILE A 108 -40.65 8.69 -33.72
CA ILE A 108 -41.64 9.13 -34.71
C ILE A 108 -40.85 9.54 -35.94
N ALA A 109 -40.95 8.73 -37.01
CA ALA A 109 -40.38 9.04 -38.31
C ALA A 109 -41.21 10.13 -39.01
N PRO A 110 -40.61 11.16 -39.63
CA PRO A 110 -41.33 12.03 -40.53
C PRO A 110 -41.45 11.37 -41.91
N LEU A 111 -42.69 11.30 -42.39
CA LEU A 111 -43.05 11.00 -43.77
C LEU A 111 -42.40 12.01 -44.71
N ALA A 112 -41.67 11.54 -45.72
CA ALA A 112 -41.26 12.34 -46.87
C ALA A 112 -42.13 11.97 -48.07
N ASN A 113 -42.74 13.00 -48.66
CA ASN A 113 -43.39 12.99 -49.98
C ASN A 113 -42.40 12.63 -51.10
#